data_AF-A0A9P1CL70-F1
#
_entry.id   AF-A0A9P1CL70-F1
#
_cell.length_a   1.000
_cell.length_b   1.000
_cell.length_c   1.000
_cell.angle_alpha   90.00
_cell.angle_beta   90.00
_cell.angle_gamma   90.00
#
_symmetry.space_group_name_H-M   'P 1'
#
loop_
_entity.id
_entity.type
_entity.pdbx_description
1 polymer ?
#
loop_
_entity_poly.entity_id
_entity_poly.type
_entity_poly.pdbx_seq_one_letter_code
_entity_poly.pdbx_strand_id
1 'polypeptide(L)'
;MKLYKRLIGVRPEERVPDDLILTKIDLPSPTELLRVSRLRYLKTLFSAGKVVSWGLFNVDQGWCRLIEDDLTWMHQQLRNSSSLQDPKQHLAQWLDIIQYHPGFWKRLTTRAMKHAAGQRAKLCKVVQTHNELFELMRNHDFSVPTPLRRREPDMRLGTDGLIPPLQAEGPLDEARRRSDFSLVLEELYEDLALIILHSTELRRLEDSLRERITREPLSWTRCLATLCELYNNLEHDAQDLGDLPLADVLHVVRRLQLPDTWHFLIDESFVPVEHFTDLPQLEEACGDIQWNEQTFAIPRTWGKHRIVLHAFAGRRRPGDFQFYLDRMLATCEDGVFIHAVSMDIIYDTDLGDASSRTTQEVWYRGIDNSWVVGFIGGPPCETWSKARGVAIDHAANRSGPRVIRTAEALWGLDALGLKELAQISVGNDLLLFSIVCLYRLALRGGVGGLEHPAEPDSEDAASIWKLRILILLTHLPGVEVLRILQGHFGAPTPKPTQLLCLNLPSLPATLKQCAVCDQPPKRSAIGLQANGQWATAKLKEYPPSLCLAFARCFFTQLHSDTTPFSESVQADAFLASCQKLIVQQFSDFLGKDFAG
;
A
#
# COMPACT_ATOMS: atom_id res chain seq x y z
N MET A 1 -0.31 -5.02 -22.00
CA MET A 1 -0.86 -4.02 -21.07
C MET A 1 -2.22 -3.44 -21.48
N LYS A 2 -2.47 -3.02 -22.72
CA LYS A 2 -3.80 -2.49 -23.15
C LYS A 2 -4.98 -3.40 -22.80
N LEU A 3 -4.85 -4.72 -23.01
CA LEU A 3 -5.90 -5.69 -22.65
C LEU A 3 -6.11 -5.78 -21.14
N TYR A 4 -5.04 -5.70 -20.34
CA TYR A 4 -5.12 -5.76 -18.88
C TYR A 4 -5.79 -4.52 -18.29
N LYS A 5 -5.51 -3.33 -18.84
CA LYS A 5 -6.21 -2.08 -18.47
C LYS A 5 -7.73 -2.20 -18.68
N ARG A 6 -8.16 -2.83 -19.79
CA ARG A 6 -9.58 -3.05 -20.07
C ARG A 6 -10.26 -3.98 -19.05
N LEU A 7 -9.56 -5.00 -18.54
CA LEU A 7 -10.12 -5.94 -17.57
C LEU A 7 -10.48 -5.29 -16.23
N ILE A 8 -9.80 -4.20 -15.87
CA ILE A 8 -10.03 -3.45 -14.62
C ILE A 8 -10.82 -2.15 -14.84
N GLY A 9 -11.37 -1.93 -16.04
CA GLY A 9 -12.19 -0.75 -16.34
C GLY A 9 -11.43 0.58 -16.35
N VAL A 10 -10.09 0.56 -16.39
CA VAL A 10 -9.27 1.78 -16.42
C VAL A 10 -9.46 2.49 -17.76
N ARG A 11 -9.75 3.79 -17.71
CA ARG A 11 -9.98 4.60 -18.92
C ARG A 11 -8.68 4.69 -19.72
N PRO A 12 -8.73 4.76 -21.07
CA PRO A 12 -7.51 4.85 -21.89
C PRO A 12 -6.57 6.01 -21.52
N GLU A 13 -7.15 7.12 -21.07
CA GLU A 13 -6.46 8.36 -20.67
C GLU A 13 -5.75 8.23 -19.30
N GLU A 14 -6.15 7.26 -18.48
CA GLU A 14 -5.69 7.13 -17.10
C GLU A 14 -4.32 6.44 -17.03
N ARG A 15 -3.33 7.19 -16.51
CA ARG A 15 -1.96 6.71 -16.34
C ARG A 15 -1.83 5.91 -15.04
N VAL A 16 -2.10 4.61 -15.14
CA VAL A 16 -1.85 3.65 -14.06
C VAL A 16 -0.56 2.88 -14.33
N PRO A 17 0.37 2.77 -13.36
CA PRO A 17 1.59 1.96 -13.49
C PRO A 17 1.28 0.50 -13.82
N ASP A 18 2.09 -0.11 -14.69
CA ASP A 18 1.88 -1.48 -15.15
C ASP A 18 1.89 -2.50 -14.01
N ASP A 19 2.76 -2.33 -13.01
CA ASP A 19 2.84 -3.21 -11.85
C ASP A 19 1.58 -3.16 -10.98
N LEU A 20 0.95 -2.00 -10.86
CA LEU A 20 -0.32 -1.86 -10.13
C LEU A 20 -1.45 -2.57 -10.86
N ILE A 21 -1.50 -2.46 -12.20
CA ILE A 21 -2.47 -3.17 -13.03
C ILE A 21 -2.29 -4.67 -12.85
N LEU A 22 -1.06 -5.17 -12.98
CA LEU A 22 -0.72 -6.59 -12.87
C LEU A 22 -1.03 -7.16 -11.49
N THR A 23 -0.78 -6.37 -10.43
CA THR A 23 -1.08 -6.76 -9.05
C THR A 23 -2.59 -6.80 -8.80
N LYS A 24 -3.36 -5.83 -9.32
CA LYS A 24 -4.82 -5.81 -9.19
C LYS A 24 -5.51 -7.00 -9.86
N ILE A 25 -4.99 -7.47 -10.99
CA ILE A 25 -5.55 -8.61 -11.73
C ILE A 25 -4.97 -9.96 -11.30
N ASP A 26 -3.94 -9.98 -10.45
CA ASP A 26 -3.19 -11.18 -10.05
C ASP A 26 -2.70 -12.02 -11.25
N LEU A 27 -2.19 -11.35 -12.30
CA LEU A 27 -1.69 -12.00 -13.51
C LEU A 27 -0.18 -11.77 -13.72
N PRO A 28 0.50 -12.72 -14.40
CA PRO A 28 1.87 -12.52 -14.85
C PRO A 28 1.98 -11.37 -15.86
N SER A 29 3.13 -10.73 -15.91
CA SER A 29 3.42 -9.72 -16.92
C SER A 29 3.53 -10.37 -18.31
N PRO A 30 3.30 -9.61 -19.40
CA PRO A 30 3.53 -10.11 -20.76
C PRO A 30 4.95 -10.67 -20.94
N THR A 31 5.95 -10.03 -20.32
CA THR A 31 7.34 -10.52 -20.32
C THR A 31 7.43 -11.90 -19.67
N GLU A 32 6.88 -12.09 -18.47
CA GLU A 32 6.88 -13.38 -17.79
C GLU A 32 6.18 -14.48 -18.61
N LEU A 33 5.06 -14.16 -19.25
CA LEU A 33 4.36 -15.08 -20.14
C LEU A 33 5.22 -15.49 -21.35
N LEU A 34 5.93 -14.54 -21.98
CA LEU A 34 6.83 -14.82 -23.09
C LEU A 34 7.99 -15.71 -22.67
N ARG A 35 8.64 -15.43 -21.53
CA ARG A 35 9.73 -16.26 -20.98
C ARG A 35 9.27 -17.71 -20.78
N VAL A 36 8.13 -17.87 -20.11
CA VAL A 36 7.55 -19.20 -19.84
C VAL A 36 7.14 -19.91 -21.11
N SER A 37 6.64 -19.18 -22.11
CA SER A 37 6.24 -19.75 -23.40
C SER A 37 7.45 -20.25 -24.18
N ARG A 38 8.56 -19.49 -24.21
CA ARG A 38 9.84 -19.93 -24.80
C ARG A 38 10.42 -21.14 -24.08
N LEU A 39 10.44 -21.15 -22.75
CA LEU A 39 10.92 -22.32 -21.98
C LEU A 39 10.04 -23.58 -22.19
N ARG A 40 8.74 -23.42 -22.36
CA ARG A 40 7.84 -24.53 -22.72
C ARG A 40 8.06 -25.00 -24.15
N TYR A 41 8.28 -24.07 -25.08
CA TYR A 41 8.58 -24.39 -26.48
C TYR A 41 9.93 -25.11 -26.62
N LEU A 42 10.96 -24.70 -25.87
CA LEU A 42 12.25 -25.37 -25.80
C LEU A 42 12.07 -26.87 -25.48
N LYS A 43 11.26 -27.20 -24.47
CA LYS A 43 10.93 -28.59 -24.15
C LYS A 43 10.27 -29.33 -25.31
N THR A 44 9.38 -28.66 -26.06
CA THR A 44 8.76 -29.25 -27.26
C THR A 44 9.80 -29.56 -28.32
N LEU A 45 10.78 -28.68 -28.54
CA LEU A 45 11.90 -28.93 -29.46
C LEU A 45 12.71 -30.17 -29.05
N PHE A 46 13.07 -30.30 -27.76
CA PHE A 46 13.75 -31.50 -27.26
C PHE A 46 12.89 -32.77 -27.44
N SER A 47 11.58 -32.68 -27.23
CA SER A 47 10.66 -33.82 -27.43
C SER A 47 10.57 -34.23 -28.91
N ALA A 48 10.70 -33.26 -29.82
CA ALA A 48 10.68 -33.44 -31.27
C ALA A 48 12.10 -33.61 -31.87
N GLY A 49 13.12 -33.88 -31.05
CA GLY A 49 14.53 -33.78 -31.45
C GLY A 49 14.96 -34.56 -32.69
N LYS A 50 14.22 -35.61 -33.08
CA LYS A 50 14.47 -36.38 -34.32
C LYS A 50 14.07 -35.65 -35.62
N VAL A 51 13.18 -34.67 -35.54
CA VAL A 51 12.66 -33.89 -36.68
C VAL A 51 13.08 -32.42 -36.64
N VAL A 52 13.69 -31.98 -35.54
CA VAL A 52 14.15 -30.60 -35.34
C VAL A 52 15.54 -30.42 -35.96
N SER A 53 15.69 -29.39 -36.81
CA SER A 53 16.99 -28.97 -37.33
C SER A 53 17.74 -28.12 -36.30
N TRP A 54 18.42 -28.78 -35.36
CA TRP A 54 19.22 -28.11 -34.34
C TRP A 54 20.29 -27.18 -34.92
N GLY A 55 20.81 -27.49 -36.11
CA GLY A 55 21.74 -26.63 -36.83
C GLY A 55 21.17 -25.24 -37.13
N LEU A 56 19.88 -25.14 -37.46
CA LEU A 56 19.22 -23.85 -37.73
C LEU A 56 19.08 -23.01 -36.44
N PHE A 57 18.67 -23.64 -35.34
CA PHE A 57 18.53 -22.96 -34.04
C PHE A 57 19.87 -22.50 -33.48
N ASN A 58 20.95 -23.27 -33.66
CA ASN A 58 22.29 -22.91 -33.18
C ASN A 58 22.90 -21.71 -33.93
N VAL A 59 22.44 -21.43 -35.16
CA VAL A 59 22.87 -20.24 -35.92
C VAL A 59 22.11 -18.98 -35.47
N ASP A 60 20.90 -19.13 -34.93
CA ASP A 60 20.13 -18.03 -34.37
C ASP A 60 20.64 -17.62 -32.98
N GLN A 61 21.69 -16.81 -32.99
CA GLN A 61 22.31 -16.26 -31.78
C GLN A 61 21.35 -15.41 -30.94
N GLY A 62 20.34 -14.78 -31.56
CA GLY A 62 19.34 -13.98 -30.85
C GLY A 62 18.43 -14.88 -30.01
N TRP A 63 17.91 -15.94 -30.62
CA TRP A 63 17.09 -16.93 -29.94
C TRP A 63 17.86 -17.66 -28.83
N CYS A 64 19.11 -18.06 -29.09
CA CYS A 64 19.96 -18.69 -28.07
C CYS A 64 20.13 -17.80 -26.83
N ARG A 65 20.43 -16.51 -27.01
CA ARG A 65 20.55 -15.54 -25.90
C ARG A 65 19.26 -15.40 -25.10
N LEU A 66 18.10 -15.38 -25.77
CA LEU A 66 16.80 -15.31 -25.09
C LEU A 66 16.57 -16.56 -24.23
N ILE A 67 16.94 -17.75 -24.70
CA ILE A 67 16.83 -18.99 -23.93
C ILE A 67 17.78 -18.99 -22.72
N GLU A 68 19.02 -18.56 -22.90
CA GLU A 68 19.99 -18.43 -21.80
C GLU A 68 19.51 -17.44 -20.73
N ASP A 69 18.96 -16.30 -21.15
CA ASP A 69 18.38 -15.30 -20.26
C ASP A 69 17.14 -15.86 -19.53
N ASP A 70 16.25 -16.56 -20.23
CA ASP A 70 15.07 -17.19 -19.62
C ASP A 70 15.44 -18.28 -18.60
N LEU A 71 16.47 -19.09 -18.87
CA LEU A 71 17.00 -20.08 -17.93
C LEU A 71 17.61 -19.41 -16.70
N THR A 72 18.40 -18.34 -16.92
CA THR A 72 19.01 -17.55 -15.83
C THR A 72 17.93 -16.91 -14.97
N TRP A 73 16.91 -16.29 -15.59
CA TRP A 73 15.74 -15.75 -14.89
C TRP A 73 15.03 -16.82 -14.07
N MET A 74 14.74 -17.99 -14.66
CA MET A 74 14.07 -19.09 -13.96
C MET A 74 14.91 -19.58 -12.76
N HIS A 75 16.23 -19.65 -12.89
CA HIS A 75 17.12 -19.96 -11.77
C HIS A 75 17.04 -18.91 -10.66
N GLN A 76 17.07 -17.61 -10.98
CA GLN A 76 16.93 -16.54 -9.99
C GLN A 76 15.63 -16.66 -9.17
N GLN A 77 14.53 -17.05 -9.81
CA GLN A 77 13.24 -17.28 -9.12
C GLN A 77 13.25 -18.53 -8.22
N LEU A 78 14.16 -19.49 -8.45
CA LEU A 78 14.12 -20.82 -7.83
C LEU A 78 15.29 -21.15 -6.90
N ARG A 79 16.42 -20.44 -6.99
CA ARG A 79 17.74 -20.77 -6.38
C ARG A 79 17.75 -21.10 -4.88
N ASN A 80 16.78 -20.59 -4.10
CA ASN A 80 16.66 -20.87 -2.66
C ASN A 80 15.48 -21.80 -2.30
N SER A 81 14.79 -22.31 -3.30
CA SER A 81 13.63 -23.22 -3.15
C SER A 81 13.77 -24.50 -4.00
N SER A 82 14.95 -24.71 -4.58
CA SER A 82 15.35 -25.89 -5.33
C SER A 82 16.85 -26.15 -5.13
N SER A 83 17.30 -27.36 -5.45
CA SER A 83 18.73 -27.75 -5.49
C SER A 83 19.36 -27.52 -6.88
N LEU A 84 18.72 -26.71 -7.73
CA LEU A 84 19.19 -26.45 -9.08
C LEU A 84 20.35 -25.45 -9.03
N GLN A 85 21.43 -25.79 -9.71
CA GLN A 85 22.60 -24.91 -9.85
C GLN A 85 22.37 -23.87 -10.94
N ASP A 86 23.20 -22.83 -10.94
CA ASP A 86 23.15 -21.79 -11.97
C ASP A 86 23.32 -22.43 -13.36
N PRO A 87 22.41 -22.19 -14.33
CA PRO A 87 22.51 -22.75 -15.68
C PRO A 87 23.80 -22.35 -16.40
N LYS A 88 24.43 -21.22 -16.04
CA LYS A 88 25.75 -20.83 -16.59
C LYS A 88 26.89 -21.69 -16.07
N GLN A 89 26.74 -22.29 -14.90
CA GLN A 89 27.74 -23.15 -14.29
C GLN A 89 27.49 -24.64 -14.57
N HIS A 90 26.22 -25.04 -14.62
CA HIS A 90 25.84 -26.45 -14.71
C HIS A 90 24.62 -26.68 -15.62
N LEU A 91 24.75 -26.31 -16.90
CA LEU A 91 23.70 -26.46 -17.91
C LEU A 91 23.20 -27.92 -18.06
N ALA A 92 24.08 -28.91 -17.88
CA ALA A 92 23.75 -30.33 -18.04
C ALA A 92 22.55 -30.77 -17.17
N GLN A 93 22.48 -30.30 -15.92
CA GLN A 93 21.37 -30.58 -15.00
C GLN A 93 20.02 -30.08 -15.56
N TRP A 94 20.03 -28.90 -16.20
CA TRP A 94 18.83 -28.34 -16.80
C TRP A 94 18.41 -29.12 -18.06
N LEU A 95 19.38 -29.49 -18.90
CA LEU A 95 19.13 -30.30 -20.10
C LEU A 95 18.55 -31.68 -19.76
N ASP A 96 19.08 -32.35 -18.72
CA ASP A 96 18.57 -33.63 -18.25
C ASP A 96 17.10 -33.51 -17.80
N ILE A 97 16.76 -32.45 -17.07
CA ILE A 97 15.38 -32.20 -16.63
C ILE A 97 14.45 -31.98 -17.84
N ILE A 98 14.89 -31.19 -18.82
CA ILE A 98 14.09 -30.88 -20.01
C ILE A 98 13.81 -32.16 -20.81
N GLN A 99 14.82 -33.02 -20.97
CA GLN A 99 14.73 -34.23 -21.78
C GLN A 99 13.97 -35.35 -21.09
N TYR A 100 14.28 -35.62 -19.82
CA TYR A 100 13.84 -36.84 -19.15
C TYR A 100 12.73 -36.60 -18.10
N HIS A 101 12.48 -35.36 -17.69
CA HIS A 101 11.54 -35.03 -16.62
C HIS A 101 10.50 -33.96 -17.00
N PRO A 102 9.65 -34.19 -18.02
CA PRO A 102 8.75 -33.18 -18.58
C PRO A 102 7.70 -32.65 -17.57
N GLY A 103 7.21 -33.52 -16.68
CA GLY A 103 6.30 -33.11 -15.60
C GLY A 103 6.97 -32.22 -14.55
N PHE A 104 8.26 -32.43 -14.30
CA PHE A 104 9.05 -31.59 -13.40
C PHE A 104 9.34 -30.23 -14.05
N TRP A 105 9.75 -30.21 -15.34
CA TRP A 105 9.94 -28.99 -16.11
C TRP A 105 8.70 -28.07 -16.13
N LYS A 106 7.51 -28.64 -16.37
CA LYS A 106 6.24 -27.90 -16.32
C LYS A 106 6.00 -27.27 -14.94
N ARG A 107 6.34 -27.97 -13.86
CA ARG A 107 6.23 -27.45 -12.49
C ARG A 107 7.23 -26.32 -12.23
N LEU A 108 8.48 -26.44 -12.69
CA LEU A 108 9.51 -25.40 -12.53
C LEU A 108 9.12 -24.09 -13.23
N THR A 109 8.76 -24.17 -14.52
CA THR A 109 8.32 -22.98 -15.28
C THR A 109 7.10 -22.30 -14.66
N THR A 110 6.14 -23.08 -14.16
CA THR A 110 4.95 -22.55 -13.47
C THR A 110 5.31 -21.91 -12.12
N ARG A 111 6.20 -22.53 -11.35
CA ARG A 111 6.67 -22.00 -10.06
C ARG A 111 7.43 -20.69 -10.24
N ALA A 112 8.33 -20.61 -11.22
CA ALA A 112 9.09 -19.40 -11.49
C ALA A 112 8.17 -18.23 -11.88
N MET A 113 7.18 -18.47 -12.74
CA MET A 113 6.17 -17.48 -13.11
C MET A 113 5.36 -16.97 -11.90
N LYS A 114 4.85 -17.88 -11.07
CA LYS A 114 4.10 -17.52 -9.86
C LYS A 114 4.96 -16.77 -8.85
N HIS A 115 6.21 -17.17 -8.70
CA HIS A 115 7.14 -16.52 -7.80
C HIS A 115 7.46 -15.09 -8.26
N ALA A 116 7.76 -14.89 -9.54
CA ALA A 116 8.01 -13.56 -10.10
C ALA A 116 6.79 -12.63 -9.95
N ALA A 117 5.59 -13.12 -10.28
CA ALA A 117 4.36 -12.38 -10.08
C ALA A 117 4.13 -12.01 -8.60
N GLY A 118 4.35 -12.95 -7.68
CA GLY A 118 4.22 -12.71 -6.24
C GLY A 118 5.26 -11.73 -5.69
N GLN A 119 6.51 -11.76 -6.17
CA GLN A 119 7.54 -10.79 -5.76
C GLN A 119 7.18 -9.37 -6.22
N ARG A 120 6.69 -9.22 -7.47
CA ARG A 120 6.17 -7.95 -7.97
C ARG A 120 4.99 -7.47 -7.11
N ALA A 121 4.00 -8.32 -6.85
CA ALA A 121 2.84 -7.94 -6.05
C ALA A 121 3.23 -7.47 -4.63
N LYS A 122 4.13 -8.21 -3.97
CA LYS A 122 4.70 -7.84 -2.67
C LYS A 122 5.34 -6.45 -2.71
N LEU A 123 6.20 -6.19 -3.69
CA LEU A 123 6.89 -4.90 -3.82
C LEU A 123 5.92 -3.77 -4.15
N CYS A 124 5.00 -3.99 -5.11
CA CYS A 124 3.99 -3.03 -5.52
C CYS A 124 3.15 -2.56 -4.33
N LYS A 125 2.76 -3.47 -3.43
CA LYS A 125 2.00 -3.13 -2.23
C LYS A 125 2.80 -2.22 -1.29
N VAL A 126 4.07 -2.54 -1.03
CA VAL A 126 4.95 -1.71 -0.19
C VAL A 126 5.11 -0.31 -0.79
N VAL A 127 5.43 -0.22 -2.08
CA VAL A 127 5.58 1.05 -2.82
C VAL A 127 4.28 1.86 -2.80
N GLN A 128 3.14 1.21 -3.04
CA GLN A 128 1.83 1.87 -3.00
C GLN A 128 1.55 2.46 -1.61
N THR A 129 1.78 1.71 -0.54
CA THR A 129 1.52 2.21 0.82
C THR A 129 2.44 3.37 1.20
N HIS A 130 3.71 3.37 0.79
CA HIS A 130 4.59 4.53 1.01
C HIS A 130 4.07 5.77 0.29
N ASN A 131 3.71 5.64 -0.99
CA ASN A 131 3.14 6.76 -1.74
C ASN A 131 1.85 7.28 -1.11
N GLU A 132 0.95 6.39 -0.65
CA GLU A 132 -0.28 6.78 0.06
C GLU A 132 0.00 7.55 1.35
N LEU A 133 1.02 7.15 2.11
CA LEU A 133 1.45 7.88 3.30
C LEU A 133 2.06 9.22 2.95
N PHE A 134 2.84 9.29 1.87
CA PHE A 134 3.40 10.55 1.38
C PHE A 134 2.30 11.51 0.94
N GLU A 135 1.27 11.06 0.21
CA GLU A 135 0.10 11.89 -0.09
C GLU A 135 -0.62 12.34 1.18
N LEU A 136 -0.82 11.41 2.12
CA LEU A 136 -1.46 11.72 3.40
C LEU A 136 -0.71 12.83 4.15
N MET A 137 0.63 12.77 4.16
CA MET A 137 1.49 13.78 4.77
C MET A 137 1.45 15.10 3.99
N ARG A 138 1.51 15.10 2.65
CA ARG A 138 1.36 16.34 1.85
C ARG A 138 0.05 17.06 2.15
N ASN A 139 -1.05 16.32 2.32
CA ASN A 139 -2.36 16.87 2.67
C ASN A 139 -2.42 17.47 4.09
N HIS A 140 -1.38 17.29 4.91
CA HIS A 140 -1.25 17.85 6.26
C HIS A 140 0.00 18.74 6.39
N ASP A 141 0.35 19.46 5.31
CA ASP A 141 1.41 20.47 5.24
C ASP A 141 2.84 19.95 5.47
N PHE A 142 3.08 18.66 5.28
CA PHE A 142 4.44 18.13 5.22
C PHE A 142 5.05 18.42 3.84
N SER A 143 6.29 18.92 3.84
CA SER A 143 7.13 19.00 2.65
C SER A 143 7.68 17.62 2.36
N VAL A 144 7.05 16.93 1.40
CA VAL A 144 7.49 15.61 0.94
C VAL A 144 8.29 15.77 -0.36
N PRO A 145 9.50 15.17 -0.46
CA PRO A 145 10.27 15.20 -1.69
C PRO A 145 9.47 14.72 -2.90
N THR A 146 9.66 15.40 -4.02
CA THR A 146 9.13 14.95 -5.31
C THR A 146 10.14 13.98 -5.93
N PRO A 147 9.70 12.87 -6.56
CA PRO A 147 10.64 12.01 -7.25
C PRO A 147 11.46 12.81 -8.27
N LEU A 148 12.78 12.68 -8.20
CA LEU A 148 13.64 13.16 -9.28
C LEU A 148 13.22 12.40 -10.53
N ARG A 149 12.73 13.10 -11.56
CA ARG A 149 12.60 12.53 -12.90
C ARG A 149 13.97 12.00 -13.30
N ARG A 150 14.20 10.70 -13.13
CA ARG A 150 15.14 10.03 -14.02
C ARG A 150 14.60 10.34 -15.40
N ARG A 151 15.37 11.03 -16.24
CA ARG A 151 15.18 10.87 -17.68
C ARG A 151 15.12 9.36 -17.84
N GLU A 152 13.94 8.82 -18.16
CA GLU A 152 13.86 7.45 -18.63
C GLU A 152 14.96 7.39 -19.69
N PRO A 153 16.01 6.56 -19.52
CA PRO A 153 16.87 6.29 -20.65
C PRO A 153 15.88 5.82 -21.71
N ASP A 154 15.76 6.63 -22.76
CA ASP A 154 14.81 6.53 -23.87
C ASP A 154 14.25 5.12 -23.88
N MET A 155 12.97 4.91 -23.54
CA MET A 155 12.36 3.57 -23.37
C MET A 155 12.40 2.70 -24.66
N ARG A 156 13.16 3.16 -25.66
CA ARG A 156 13.74 2.49 -26.82
C ARG A 156 14.99 1.65 -26.52
N LEU A 157 15.62 1.76 -25.34
CA LEU A 157 16.85 1.04 -24.98
C LEU A 157 16.63 -0.20 -24.10
N GLY A 158 15.41 -0.38 -23.57
CA GLY A 158 15.00 -1.57 -22.80
C GLY A 158 14.15 -2.58 -23.59
N THR A 159 13.70 -2.20 -24.78
CA THR A 159 13.45 -3.18 -25.85
C THR A 159 14.76 -3.29 -26.60
N ASP A 160 15.31 -4.48 -26.64
CA ASP A 160 16.59 -4.90 -27.20
C ASP A 160 16.77 -4.61 -28.70
N GLY A 161 15.94 -3.77 -29.34
CA GLY A 161 16.03 -3.44 -30.75
C GLY A 161 15.84 -4.63 -31.69
N LEU A 162 15.49 -5.81 -31.14
CA LEU A 162 15.43 -7.09 -31.85
C LEU A 162 14.03 -7.40 -32.43
N ILE A 163 13.09 -6.46 -32.32
CA ILE A 163 11.84 -6.53 -33.08
C ILE A 163 11.77 -5.24 -33.91
N PRO A 164 12.19 -5.26 -35.19
CA PRO A 164 11.71 -4.27 -36.14
C PRO A 164 10.18 -4.29 -36.03
N PRO A 165 9.48 -3.13 -36.01
CA PRO A 165 8.06 -3.14 -36.25
C PRO A 165 7.87 -3.70 -37.66
N LEU A 166 7.65 -5.01 -37.77
CA LEU A 166 7.10 -5.63 -38.96
C LEU A 166 5.72 -5.01 -39.08
N GLN A 167 5.65 -3.99 -39.94
CA GLN A 167 4.40 -3.52 -40.49
C GLN A 167 3.67 -4.77 -40.98
N ALA A 168 2.54 -5.09 -40.35
CA ALA A 168 1.70 -6.16 -40.85
C ALA A 168 1.34 -5.80 -42.29
N GLU A 169 1.77 -6.61 -43.26
CA GLU A 169 1.35 -6.53 -44.66
C GLU A 169 -0.11 -7.00 -44.78
N GLY A 170 -1.00 -6.35 -44.05
CA GLY A 170 -2.42 -6.31 -44.37
C GLY A 170 -2.64 -5.36 -45.55
N PRO A 171 -3.74 -5.50 -46.31
CA PRO A 171 -4.07 -4.58 -47.39
C PRO A 171 -3.96 -3.14 -46.87
N LEU A 172 -3.19 -2.31 -47.59
CA LEU A 172 -3.07 -0.88 -47.33
C LEU A 172 -4.48 -0.32 -47.28
N ASP A 173 -4.92 0.08 -46.09
CA ASP A 173 -6.21 0.74 -45.89
C ASP A 173 -6.20 1.96 -46.82
N GLU A 174 -7.02 1.93 -47.87
CA GLU A 174 -7.16 3.03 -48.82
C GLU A 174 -7.29 4.31 -48.03
N ALA A 175 -6.44 5.29 -48.35
CA ALA A 175 -6.31 6.56 -47.64
C ALA A 175 -7.68 7.07 -47.18
N ARG A 176 -8.01 6.82 -45.90
CA ARG A 176 -9.23 7.33 -45.29
C ARG A 176 -9.19 8.84 -45.53
N ARG A 177 -10.13 9.35 -46.31
CA ARG A 177 -10.36 10.79 -46.44
C ARG A 177 -10.34 11.34 -45.02
N ARG A 178 -9.39 12.24 -44.73
CA ARG A 178 -9.42 12.98 -43.47
C ARG A 178 -10.79 13.63 -43.41
N SER A 179 -11.59 13.22 -42.44
CA SER A 179 -12.77 14.00 -42.04
C SER A 179 -12.24 15.39 -41.72
N ASP A 180 -12.77 16.43 -42.37
CA ASP A 180 -12.54 17.81 -41.94
C ASP A 180 -13.15 17.94 -40.53
N PHE A 181 -12.33 17.69 -39.51
CA PHE A 181 -12.73 17.91 -38.12
C PHE A 181 -12.69 19.41 -37.90
N SER A 182 -13.85 20.07 -37.98
CA SER A 182 -13.98 21.44 -37.45
C SER A 182 -13.53 21.45 -35.98
N LEU A 183 -12.63 22.36 -35.64
CA LEU A 183 -12.19 22.56 -34.25
C LEU A 183 -13.23 23.33 -33.43
N VAL A 184 -14.17 24.00 -34.11
CA VAL A 184 -15.30 24.72 -33.51
C VAL A 184 -16.31 23.70 -33.01
N LEU A 185 -16.72 23.86 -31.76
CA LEU A 185 -17.80 23.09 -31.15
C LEU A 185 -19.13 23.81 -31.40
N GLU A 186 -19.92 23.34 -32.36
CA GLU A 186 -21.19 23.97 -32.75
C GLU A 186 -22.15 24.13 -31.56
N GLU A 187 -22.36 23.07 -30.76
CA GLU A 187 -23.24 23.13 -29.57
C GLU A 187 -22.76 24.17 -28.54
N LEU A 188 -21.45 24.23 -28.30
CA LEU A 188 -20.88 25.21 -27.38
C LEU A 188 -21.02 26.63 -27.94
N TYR A 189 -20.76 26.80 -29.24
CA TYR A 189 -20.93 28.08 -29.91
C TYR A 189 -22.37 28.59 -29.77
N GLU A 190 -23.36 27.75 -30.07
CA GLU A 190 -24.78 28.08 -29.98
C GLU A 190 -25.18 28.48 -28.56
N ASP A 191 -24.75 27.70 -27.55
CA ASP A 191 -25.03 28.00 -26.15
C ASP A 191 -24.41 29.34 -25.70
N LEU A 192 -23.16 29.61 -26.08
CA LEU A 192 -22.50 30.87 -25.74
C LEU A 192 -23.18 32.07 -26.44
N ALA A 193 -23.56 31.91 -27.70
CA ALA A 193 -24.33 32.93 -28.43
C ALA A 193 -25.69 33.20 -27.78
N LEU A 194 -26.40 32.14 -27.36
CA LEU A 194 -27.67 32.26 -26.64
C LEU A 194 -27.50 32.95 -25.28
N ILE A 195 -26.44 32.63 -24.52
CA ILE A 195 -26.15 33.30 -23.25
C ILE A 195 -25.93 34.80 -23.48
N ILE A 196 -25.16 35.17 -24.50
CA ILE A 196 -24.91 36.57 -24.86
C ILE A 196 -26.22 37.28 -25.21
N LEU A 197 -27.06 36.67 -26.05
CA LEU A 197 -28.32 37.24 -26.52
C LEU A 197 -29.30 37.56 -25.37
N HIS A 198 -29.38 36.69 -24.36
CA HIS A 198 -30.31 36.85 -23.24
C HIS A 198 -29.71 37.60 -22.04
N SER A 199 -28.45 38.02 -22.12
CA SER A 199 -27.78 38.70 -21.02
C SER A 199 -28.15 40.18 -20.98
N THR A 200 -28.58 40.63 -19.80
CA THR A 200 -28.93 42.04 -19.53
C THR A 200 -27.90 42.73 -18.61
N GLU A 201 -26.99 41.96 -17.99
CA GLU A 201 -25.99 42.46 -17.05
C GLU A 201 -24.58 41.97 -17.42
N LEU A 202 -23.68 42.89 -17.78
CA LEU A 202 -22.30 42.57 -18.17
C LEU A 202 -21.52 41.82 -17.08
N ARG A 203 -21.78 42.13 -15.81
CA ARG A 203 -21.08 41.51 -14.67
C ARG A 203 -21.37 40.01 -14.54
N ARG A 204 -22.57 39.57 -14.94
CA ARG A 204 -22.97 38.16 -14.89
C ARG A 204 -22.59 37.40 -16.15
N LEU A 205 -22.41 38.11 -17.27
CA LEU A 205 -22.11 37.51 -18.56
C LEU A 205 -20.80 36.69 -18.52
N GLU A 206 -19.70 37.24 -18.02
CA GLU A 206 -18.42 36.53 -17.97
C GLU A 206 -18.52 35.25 -17.13
N ASP A 207 -19.20 35.31 -15.98
CA ASP A 207 -19.39 34.16 -15.09
C ASP A 207 -20.25 33.07 -15.74
N SER A 208 -21.36 33.44 -16.40
CA SER A 208 -22.23 32.47 -17.10
C SER A 208 -21.54 31.80 -18.28
N LEU A 209 -20.72 32.53 -19.05
CA LEU A 209 -19.93 31.96 -20.14
C LEU A 209 -18.86 30.99 -19.58
N ARG A 210 -18.17 31.37 -18.49
CA ARG A 210 -17.20 30.49 -17.81
C ARG A 210 -17.86 29.22 -17.31
N GLU A 211 -19.00 29.33 -16.62
CA GLU A 211 -19.76 28.20 -16.11
C GLU A 211 -20.10 27.22 -17.23
N ARG A 212 -20.60 27.72 -18.36
CA ARG A 212 -20.94 26.88 -19.51
C ARG A 212 -19.74 26.15 -20.11
N ILE A 213 -18.60 26.85 -20.26
CA ILE A 213 -17.35 26.26 -20.76
C ILE A 213 -16.85 25.18 -19.80
N THR A 214 -16.94 25.41 -18.48
CA THR A 214 -16.45 24.45 -17.47
C THR A 214 -17.34 23.23 -17.26
N ARG A 215 -18.54 23.20 -17.83
CA ARG A 215 -19.52 22.14 -17.60
C ARG A 215 -19.13 20.79 -18.22
N GLU A 216 -18.29 20.80 -19.27
CA GLU A 216 -17.92 19.59 -20.01
C GLU A 216 -16.41 19.52 -20.29
N PRO A 217 -15.83 18.30 -20.38
CA PRO A 217 -14.40 18.14 -20.65
C PRO A 217 -14.06 18.56 -22.09
N LEU A 218 -13.33 19.67 -22.22
CA LEU A 218 -12.91 20.24 -23.50
C LEU A 218 -11.43 20.64 -23.49
N SER A 219 -10.76 20.45 -24.62
CA SER A 219 -9.36 20.88 -24.79
C SER A 219 -9.28 22.39 -25.01
N TRP A 220 -8.22 23.03 -24.52
CA TRP A 220 -7.96 24.46 -24.74
C TRP A 220 -8.03 24.85 -26.24
N THR A 221 -7.45 24.04 -27.13
CA THR A 221 -7.45 24.29 -28.57
C THR A 221 -8.86 24.41 -29.16
N ARG A 222 -9.79 23.53 -28.76
CA ARG A 222 -11.19 23.56 -29.22
C ARG A 222 -11.98 24.69 -28.58
N CYS A 223 -11.72 24.97 -27.30
CA CYS A 223 -12.29 26.12 -26.61
C CYS A 223 -11.94 27.43 -27.33
N LEU A 224 -10.64 27.64 -27.56
CA LEU A 224 -10.12 28.83 -28.22
C LEU A 224 -10.64 28.97 -29.64
N ALA A 225 -10.65 27.88 -30.43
CA ALA A 225 -11.22 27.89 -31.78
C ALA A 225 -12.70 28.32 -31.76
N THR A 226 -13.49 27.81 -30.82
CA THR A 226 -14.92 28.15 -30.67
C THR A 226 -15.12 29.60 -30.23
N LEU A 227 -14.30 30.10 -29.30
CA LEU A 227 -14.34 31.50 -28.85
C LEU A 227 -13.85 32.48 -29.91
N CYS A 228 -12.90 32.10 -30.76
CA CYS A 228 -12.46 32.90 -31.91
C CYS A 228 -13.56 32.99 -32.95
N GLU A 229 -14.23 31.88 -33.25
CA GLU A 229 -15.39 31.86 -34.16
C GLU A 229 -16.52 32.75 -33.64
N LEU A 230 -16.86 32.63 -32.35
CA LEU A 230 -17.84 33.49 -31.69
C LEU A 230 -17.45 34.97 -31.77
N TYR A 231 -16.19 35.30 -31.47
CA TYR A 231 -15.70 36.68 -31.56
C TYR A 231 -15.82 37.25 -32.98
N ASN A 232 -15.39 36.49 -33.99
CA ASN A 232 -15.44 36.92 -35.38
C ASN A 232 -16.87 37.16 -35.85
N ASN A 233 -17.81 36.27 -35.51
CA ASN A 233 -19.21 36.41 -35.88
C ASN A 233 -19.87 37.60 -35.19
N LEU A 234 -19.58 37.85 -33.91
CA LEU A 234 -20.07 39.03 -33.19
C LEU A 234 -19.52 40.34 -33.78
N GLU A 235 -18.28 40.35 -34.27
CA GLU A 235 -17.65 41.52 -34.88
C GLU A 235 -18.24 41.84 -36.27
N HIS A 236 -18.64 40.83 -37.04
CA HIS A 236 -19.08 40.97 -38.44
C HIS A 236 -20.62 41.03 -38.61
N ASP A 237 -21.39 40.33 -37.77
CA ASP A 237 -22.87 40.25 -37.81
C ASP A 237 -23.49 40.79 -36.51
N ALA A 238 -23.27 42.08 -36.24
CA ALA A 238 -23.74 42.77 -35.03
C ALA A 238 -25.26 43.03 -34.94
N GLN A 239 -26.08 42.46 -35.83
CA GLN A 239 -27.52 42.65 -35.82
C GLN A 239 -28.14 41.76 -34.72
N ASP A 240 -28.90 42.37 -33.80
CA ASP A 240 -29.59 41.72 -32.67
C ASP A 240 -28.75 41.22 -31.49
N LEU A 241 -27.79 42.01 -31.00
CA LEU A 241 -27.01 41.71 -29.79
C LEU A 241 -27.64 42.25 -28.50
N GLY A 242 -28.82 41.72 -28.13
CA GLY A 242 -29.43 41.91 -26.81
C GLY A 242 -29.45 43.36 -26.28
N ASP A 243 -29.42 43.51 -24.95
CA ASP A 243 -29.46 44.82 -24.27
C ASP A 243 -28.06 45.38 -23.94
N LEU A 244 -26.98 44.65 -24.20
CA LEU A 244 -25.62 45.01 -23.81
C LEU A 244 -24.83 45.66 -24.96
N PRO A 245 -23.96 46.65 -24.69
CA PRO A 245 -23.11 47.24 -25.73
C PRO A 245 -22.16 46.19 -26.33
N LEU A 246 -22.14 46.09 -27.67
CA LEU A 246 -21.29 45.15 -28.42
C LEU A 246 -19.82 45.19 -28.01
N ALA A 247 -19.27 46.40 -27.79
CA ALA A 247 -17.88 46.58 -27.40
C ALA A 247 -17.54 45.88 -26.08
N ASP A 248 -18.49 45.87 -25.13
CA ASP A 248 -18.31 45.25 -23.83
C ASP A 248 -18.40 43.72 -23.93
N VAL A 249 -19.32 43.20 -24.76
CA VAL A 249 -19.43 41.77 -25.04
C VAL A 249 -18.17 41.24 -25.73
N LEU A 250 -17.68 41.93 -26.75
CA LEU A 250 -16.43 41.58 -27.44
C LEU A 250 -15.23 41.60 -26.47
N HIS A 251 -15.20 42.54 -25.52
CA HIS A 251 -14.15 42.58 -24.49
C HIS A 251 -14.18 41.34 -23.60
N VAL A 252 -15.36 40.89 -23.17
CA VAL A 252 -15.52 39.68 -22.35
C VAL A 252 -15.07 38.43 -23.12
N VAL A 253 -15.54 38.25 -24.37
CA VAL A 253 -15.16 37.09 -25.19
C VAL A 253 -13.64 37.07 -25.44
N ARG A 254 -13.03 38.23 -25.72
CA ARG A 254 -11.58 38.35 -25.91
C ARG A 254 -10.81 38.00 -24.63
N ARG A 255 -11.31 38.37 -23.45
CA ARG A 255 -10.69 37.96 -22.18
C ARG A 255 -10.70 36.45 -22.01
N LEU A 256 -11.81 35.78 -22.32
CA LEU A 256 -11.92 34.32 -22.20
C LEU A 256 -10.95 33.56 -23.12
N GLN A 257 -10.47 34.18 -24.20
CA GLN A 257 -9.44 33.62 -25.09
C GLN A 257 -8.03 33.65 -24.49
N LEU A 258 -7.79 34.41 -23.41
CA LEU A 258 -6.47 34.52 -22.79
C LEU A 258 -6.28 33.45 -21.70
N PRO A 259 -5.20 32.64 -21.76
CA PRO A 259 -4.91 31.62 -20.74
C PRO A 259 -4.83 32.20 -19.32
N ASP A 260 -4.25 33.39 -19.20
CA ASP A 260 -4.02 34.08 -17.92
C ASP A 260 -5.30 34.55 -17.22
N THR A 261 -6.47 34.35 -17.83
CA THR A 261 -7.76 34.61 -17.19
C THR A 261 -8.38 33.37 -16.56
N TRP A 262 -7.74 32.21 -16.69
CA TRP A 262 -8.19 30.95 -16.13
C TRP A 262 -7.23 30.51 -15.03
N HIS A 263 -7.65 30.67 -13.77
CA HIS A 263 -6.81 30.38 -12.62
C HIS A 263 -6.16 28.99 -12.69
N PHE A 264 -6.92 27.97 -13.11
CA PHE A 264 -6.42 26.59 -13.22
C PHE A 264 -5.33 26.37 -14.29
N LEU A 265 -5.14 27.31 -15.24
CA LEU A 265 -4.06 27.22 -16.24
C LEU A 265 -2.76 27.90 -15.77
N ILE A 266 -2.85 28.79 -14.79
CA ILE A 266 -1.73 29.59 -14.26
C ILE A 266 -1.24 29.01 -12.93
N ASP A 267 -2.12 28.30 -12.23
CA ASP A 267 -1.81 27.68 -10.96
C ASP A 267 -0.72 26.61 -11.16
N GLU A 268 0.51 26.94 -10.75
CA GLU A 268 1.66 26.03 -10.74
C GLU A 268 1.41 24.78 -9.88
N SER A 269 0.32 24.73 -9.08
CA SER A 269 -0.08 23.55 -8.32
C SER A 269 -0.62 22.40 -9.18
N PHE A 270 -0.90 22.60 -10.48
CA PHE A 270 -1.28 21.51 -11.38
C PHE A 270 -0.07 20.78 -11.98
N VAL A 271 0.89 20.39 -11.15
CA VAL A 271 1.86 19.34 -11.51
C VAL A 271 1.18 18.00 -11.17
N PRO A 272 0.98 17.07 -12.13
CA PRO A 272 0.53 15.73 -11.80
C PRO A 272 1.47 15.17 -10.75
N VAL A 273 0.96 14.80 -9.58
CA VAL A 273 1.79 14.26 -8.51
C VAL A 273 2.48 13.00 -9.06
N GLU A 274 3.77 13.09 -9.32
CA GLU A 274 4.55 11.94 -9.77
C GLU A 274 4.77 11.04 -8.56
N HIS A 275 4.33 9.79 -8.67
CA HIS A 275 4.54 8.78 -7.64
C HIS A 275 5.93 8.16 -7.80
N PHE A 276 6.57 7.83 -6.68
CA PHE A 276 7.81 7.06 -6.73
C PHE A 276 7.52 5.64 -7.20
N THR A 277 8.34 5.14 -8.11
CA THR A 277 8.24 3.77 -8.63
C THR A 277 9.24 2.81 -7.99
N ASP A 278 10.27 3.34 -7.33
CA ASP A 278 11.39 2.56 -6.79
C ASP A 278 11.47 2.69 -5.27
N LEU A 279 11.62 1.56 -4.58
CA LEU A 279 11.57 1.49 -3.12
C LEU A 279 12.78 2.17 -2.44
N PRO A 280 14.03 2.03 -2.90
CA PRO A 280 15.16 2.76 -2.34
C PRO A 280 14.96 4.28 -2.37
N GLN A 281 14.36 4.83 -3.44
CA GLN A 281 14.07 6.26 -3.51
C GLN A 281 12.99 6.69 -2.50
N LEU A 282 11.97 5.85 -2.29
CA LEU A 282 10.97 6.09 -1.24
C LEU A 282 11.61 6.07 0.16
N GLU A 283 12.48 5.10 0.42
CA GLU A 283 13.16 4.96 1.71
C GLU A 283 14.15 6.10 1.97
N GLU A 284 14.80 6.62 0.94
CA GLU A 284 15.62 7.84 0.99
C GLU A 284 14.73 9.06 1.25
N ALA A 285 13.64 9.22 0.50
CA ALA A 285 12.70 10.32 0.66
C ALA A 285 12.09 10.40 2.07
N CYS A 286 11.90 9.27 2.77
CA CYS A 286 11.49 9.28 4.17
C CYS A 286 12.43 10.11 5.08
N GLY A 287 13.72 10.15 4.78
CA GLY A 287 14.71 10.92 5.55
C GLY A 287 14.70 12.43 5.26
N ASP A 288 14.14 12.82 4.12
CA ASP A 288 14.13 14.20 3.63
C ASP A 288 12.79 14.90 3.83
N ILE A 289 11.79 14.21 4.42
CA ILE A 289 10.50 14.82 4.75
C ILE A 289 10.67 15.86 5.85
N GLN A 290 10.17 17.06 5.58
CA GLN A 290 10.22 18.19 6.51
C GLN A 290 8.81 18.61 6.92
N TRP A 291 8.66 19.04 8.17
CA TRP A 291 7.46 19.70 8.67
C TRP A 291 7.85 20.77 9.69
N ASN A 292 6.97 21.72 9.90
CA ASN A 292 7.15 22.74 10.92
C ASN A 292 6.26 22.42 12.13
N GLU A 293 6.90 22.08 13.26
CA GLU A 293 6.21 21.79 14.53
C GLU A 293 5.30 22.94 15.00
N GLN A 294 5.63 24.19 14.66
CA GLN A 294 4.88 25.37 15.09
C GLN A 294 3.58 25.55 14.30
N THR A 295 3.53 25.06 13.06
CA THR A 295 2.32 25.11 12.21
C THR A 295 1.57 23.78 12.19
N PHE A 296 2.17 22.70 12.68
CA PHE A 296 1.53 21.40 12.81
C PHE A 296 0.49 21.40 13.94
N ALA A 297 -0.64 22.06 13.69
CA ALA A 297 -1.79 22.08 14.58
C ALA A 297 -2.62 20.82 14.34
N ILE A 298 -2.60 19.90 15.30
CA ILE A 298 -3.37 18.66 15.22
C ILE A 298 -4.81 18.91 15.68
N PRO A 299 -5.82 18.85 14.80
CA PRO A 299 -7.20 19.06 15.20
C PRO A 299 -7.66 17.89 16.07
N ARG A 300 -8.13 18.16 17.29
CA ARG A 300 -8.82 17.17 18.11
C ARG A 300 -10.32 17.43 18.02
N THR A 301 -11.05 16.53 17.37
CA THR A 301 -12.51 16.58 17.27
C THR A 301 -13.06 15.20 17.55
N TRP A 302 -13.74 15.05 18.68
CA TRP A 302 -14.23 13.75 19.15
C TRP A 302 -15.75 13.69 19.20
N GLY A 303 -16.29 12.52 18.85
CA GLY A 303 -17.66 12.17 19.17
C GLY A 303 -17.82 11.70 20.62
N LYS A 304 -19.09 11.52 21.03
CA LYS A 304 -19.47 10.88 22.29
C LYS A 304 -18.99 9.43 22.38
N HIS A 305 -19.03 8.72 21.24
CA HIS A 305 -18.55 7.36 21.09
C HIS A 305 -17.14 7.38 20.49
N ARG A 306 -16.22 6.66 21.12
CA ARG A 306 -14.80 6.64 20.80
C ARG A 306 -14.32 5.21 20.65
N ILE A 307 -13.90 4.82 19.46
CA ILE A 307 -13.47 3.43 19.20
C ILE A 307 -11.96 3.33 19.38
N VAL A 308 -11.52 2.31 20.14
CA VAL A 308 -10.13 1.89 20.23
C VAL A 308 -10.00 0.56 19.49
N LEU A 309 -9.28 0.58 18.37
CA LEU A 309 -9.01 -0.60 17.58
C LEU A 309 -7.88 -1.42 18.21
N HIS A 310 -8.21 -2.58 18.76
CA HIS A 310 -7.25 -3.56 19.26
C HIS A 310 -7.00 -4.60 18.16
N ALA A 311 -5.99 -4.35 17.33
CA ALA A 311 -5.63 -5.21 16.21
C ALA A 311 -4.76 -6.39 16.67
N PHE A 312 -4.98 -7.56 16.08
CA PHE A 312 -4.27 -8.81 16.44
C PHE A 312 -4.51 -9.21 17.90
N ALA A 313 -5.73 -8.93 18.40
CA ALA A 313 -6.10 -9.14 19.79
C ALA A 313 -5.98 -10.60 20.24
N GLY A 314 -6.03 -11.54 19.29
CA GLY A 314 -6.16 -12.97 19.57
C GLY A 314 -7.47 -13.25 20.29
N ARG A 315 -7.48 -14.26 21.15
CA ARG A 315 -8.68 -14.63 21.91
C ARG A 315 -8.94 -13.67 23.08
N ARG A 316 -10.22 -13.43 23.32
CA ARG A 316 -10.79 -12.75 24.50
C ARG A 316 -10.57 -13.62 25.73
N ARG A 317 -10.01 -13.03 26.78
CA ARG A 317 -9.67 -13.73 28.04
C ARG A 317 -9.71 -12.80 29.25
N PRO A 318 -9.92 -13.33 30.46
CA PRO A 318 -9.74 -12.55 31.68
C PRO A 318 -8.33 -11.94 31.73
N GLY A 319 -8.27 -10.62 31.95
CA GLY A 319 -7.01 -9.88 32.01
C GLY A 319 -6.41 -9.48 30.67
N ASP A 320 -7.12 -9.58 29.54
CA ASP A 320 -6.70 -8.88 28.32
C ASP A 320 -6.96 -7.35 28.38
N PHE A 321 -6.59 -6.63 27.32
CA PHE A 321 -6.79 -5.18 27.21
C PHE A 321 -8.26 -4.75 27.38
N GLN A 322 -9.17 -5.37 26.60
CA GLN A 322 -10.60 -5.04 26.64
C GLN A 322 -11.20 -5.35 28.02
N PHE A 323 -10.74 -6.41 28.70
CA PHE A 323 -11.22 -6.78 30.03
C PHE A 323 -10.99 -5.67 31.05
N TYR A 324 -9.80 -5.07 31.04
CA TYR A 324 -9.48 -3.98 31.95
C TYR A 324 -10.16 -2.67 31.55
N LEU A 325 -10.27 -2.39 30.25
CA LEU A 325 -10.94 -1.19 29.77
C LEU A 325 -12.44 -1.20 30.14
N ASP A 326 -13.14 -2.31 29.90
CA ASP A 326 -14.56 -2.48 30.25
C ASP A 326 -14.80 -2.23 31.75
N ARG A 327 -13.89 -2.70 32.61
CA ARG A 327 -13.99 -2.50 34.07
C ARG A 327 -13.76 -1.05 34.50
N MET A 328 -12.89 -0.31 33.83
CA MET A 328 -12.67 1.11 34.13
C MET A 328 -13.88 1.94 33.68
N LEU A 329 -14.42 1.63 32.50
CA LEU A 329 -15.61 2.30 31.97
C LEU A 329 -16.86 2.08 32.81
N ALA A 330 -17.02 0.90 33.42
CA ALA A 330 -18.12 0.62 34.34
C ALA A 330 -18.12 1.51 35.60
N THR A 331 -17.03 2.24 35.87
CA THR A 331 -16.90 3.15 37.02
C THR A 331 -17.06 4.63 36.66
N CYS A 332 -17.27 4.97 35.38
CA CYS A 332 -17.47 6.34 34.91
C CYS A 332 -18.93 6.76 34.92
N GLU A 333 -19.18 8.05 35.17
CA GLU A 333 -20.48 8.69 34.95
C GLU A 333 -20.73 8.97 33.45
N ASP A 334 -22.00 9.23 33.11
CA ASP A 334 -22.46 9.41 31.74
C ASP A 334 -21.75 10.58 31.01
N GLY A 335 -21.29 10.33 29.78
CA GLY A 335 -20.79 11.40 28.91
C GLY A 335 -19.90 10.93 27.76
N VAL A 336 -18.95 10.03 28.00
CA VAL A 336 -18.02 9.48 26.99
C VAL A 336 -18.09 7.96 26.99
N PHE A 337 -18.30 7.36 25.82
CA PHE A 337 -18.30 5.90 25.65
C PHE A 337 -17.07 5.46 24.86
N ILE A 338 -16.16 4.72 25.50
CA ILE A 338 -15.01 4.12 24.82
C ILE A 338 -15.33 2.67 24.48
N HIS A 339 -15.14 2.28 23.22
CA HIS A 339 -15.41 0.93 22.73
C HIS A 339 -14.11 0.28 22.31
N ALA A 340 -13.67 -0.76 23.01
CA ALA A 340 -12.57 -1.58 22.53
C ALA A 340 -13.09 -2.59 21.49
N VAL A 341 -12.60 -2.47 20.27
CA VAL A 341 -12.95 -3.32 19.14
C VAL A 341 -11.79 -4.28 18.87
N SER A 342 -12.03 -5.57 19.05
CA SER A 342 -11.03 -6.63 18.85
C SER A 342 -11.02 -7.06 17.39
N MET A 343 -10.08 -6.54 16.60
CA MET A 343 -9.94 -6.84 15.19
C MET A 343 -9.05 -8.07 14.99
N ASP A 344 -9.69 -9.20 14.66
CA ASP A 344 -9.04 -10.47 14.36
C ASP A 344 -9.96 -11.31 13.46
N ILE A 345 -9.38 -12.04 12.51
CA ILE A 345 -10.13 -12.95 11.61
C ILE A 345 -10.87 -14.07 12.36
N ILE A 346 -10.49 -14.35 13.61
CA ILE A 346 -11.20 -15.30 14.48
C ILE A 346 -12.63 -14.80 14.80
N TYR A 347 -12.86 -13.49 14.79
CA TYR A 347 -14.15 -12.88 15.14
C TYR A 347 -15.00 -12.53 13.93
N ASP A 348 -14.39 -11.99 12.88
CA ASP A 348 -15.09 -11.64 11.65
C ASP A 348 -14.10 -11.72 10.47
N THR A 349 -14.44 -12.46 9.43
CA THR A 349 -13.55 -12.67 8.28
C THR A 349 -13.44 -11.44 7.38
N ASP A 350 -14.40 -10.52 7.46
CA ASP A 350 -14.43 -9.33 6.62
C ASP A 350 -13.78 -8.17 7.37
N LEU A 351 -14.32 -7.75 8.51
CA LEU A 351 -13.81 -6.62 9.29
C LEU A 351 -12.54 -6.95 10.10
N GLY A 352 -12.26 -8.23 10.33
CA GLY A 352 -11.07 -8.69 11.05
C GLY A 352 -9.83 -8.94 10.18
N ASP A 353 -9.98 -8.96 8.84
CA ASP A 353 -8.86 -9.23 7.93
C ASP A 353 -8.08 -7.95 7.57
N ALA A 354 -7.03 -7.64 8.35
CA ALA A 354 -6.15 -6.51 8.08
C ALA A 354 -5.30 -6.65 6.81
N SER A 355 -5.26 -7.82 6.15
CA SER A 355 -4.56 -7.99 4.87
C SER A 355 -5.40 -7.53 3.67
N SER A 356 -6.73 -7.54 3.82
CA SER A 356 -7.68 -7.11 2.80
C SER A 356 -7.68 -5.59 2.62
N ARG A 357 -7.46 -5.10 1.39
CA ARG A 357 -7.49 -3.66 1.10
C ARG A 357 -8.85 -3.03 1.43
N THR A 358 -9.95 -3.72 1.14
CA THR A 358 -11.30 -3.23 1.45
C THR A 358 -11.48 -3.00 2.94
N THR A 359 -10.99 -3.92 3.76
CA THR A 359 -11.05 -3.84 5.23
C THR A 359 -10.14 -2.74 5.76
N GLN A 360 -8.93 -2.60 5.21
CA GLN A 360 -8.01 -1.51 5.53
C GLN A 360 -8.70 -0.15 5.34
N GLU A 361 -9.38 0.07 4.20
CA GLU A 361 -10.08 1.34 3.92
C GLU A 361 -11.22 1.64 4.90
N VAL A 362 -11.95 0.62 5.37
CA VAL A 362 -13.00 0.81 6.39
C VAL A 362 -12.42 1.40 7.68
N TRP A 363 -11.29 0.86 8.15
CA TRP A 363 -10.64 1.33 9.37
C TRP A 363 -9.94 2.68 9.16
N TYR A 364 -9.27 2.88 8.02
CA TYR A 364 -8.66 4.16 7.67
C TYR A 364 -9.70 5.28 7.63
N ARG A 365 -10.85 5.04 6.99
CA ARG A 365 -11.97 5.97 7.00
C ARG A 365 -12.48 6.23 8.41
N GLY A 366 -12.56 5.19 9.26
CA GLY A 366 -12.94 5.35 10.66
C GLY A 366 -12.02 6.27 11.45
N ILE A 367 -10.71 6.23 11.19
CA ILE A 367 -9.72 7.14 11.78
C ILE A 367 -9.85 8.54 11.18
N ASP A 368 -9.97 8.66 9.86
CA ASP A 368 -10.06 9.95 9.17
C ASP A 368 -11.31 10.75 9.56
N ASN A 369 -12.39 10.06 9.94
CA ASN A 369 -13.63 10.66 10.45
C ASN A 369 -13.63 10.78 11.99
N SER A 370 -12.51 10.52 12.67
CA SER A 370 -12.37 10.59 14.13
C SER A 370 -13.35 9.72 14.93
N TRP A 371 -13.84 8.63 14.34
CA TRP A 371 -14.64 7.61 15.04
C TRP A 371 -13.73 6.63 15.78
N VAL A 372 -12.63 6.23 15.12
CA VAL A 372 -11.56 5.43 15.69
C VAL A 372 -10.49 6.40 16.19
N VAL A 373 -10.38 6.51 17.50
CA VAL A 373 -9.51 7.49 18.19
C VAL A 373 -8.26 6.84 18.78
N GLY A 374 -8.23 5.51 18.80
CA GLY A 374 -7.15 4.74 19.39
C GLY A 374 -6.78 3.52 18.55
N PHE A 375 -5.50 3.17 18.53
CA PHE A 375 -5.01 1.91 17.98
C PHE A 375 -4.05 1.24 18.96
N ILE A 376 -4.20 -0.06 19.18
CA ILE A 376 -3.19 -0.88 19.83
C ILE A 376 -3.04 -2.20 19.10
N GLY A 377 -1.81 -2.58 18.76
CA GLY A 377 -1.58 -3.84 18.06
C GLY A 377 -0.13 -4.29 18.10
N GLY A 378 0.06 -5.61 18.05
CA GLY A 378 1.35 -6.25 17.81
C GLY A 378 1.27 -7.10 16.55
N PRO A 379 1.61 -6.57 15.36
CA PRO A 379 1.53 -7.32 14.13
C PRO A 379 2.38 -8.59 14.22
N PRO A 380 1.96 -9.71 13.59
CA PRO A 380 2.64 -11.00 13.74
C PRO A 380 4.14 -10.95 13.44
N CYS A 381 4.95 -11.28 14.45
CA CYS A 381 6.41 -11.18 14.37
C CYS A 381 7.11 -12.40 13.75
N GLU A 382 6.37 -13.39 13.24
CA GLU A 382 6.91 -14.68 12.78
C GLU A 382 7.96 -14.53 11.67
N THR A 383 7.77 -13.56 10.77
CA THR A 383 8.70 -13.29 9.66
C THR A 383 9.91 -12.44 10.07
N TRP A 384 9.89 -11.88 11.29
CA TRP A 384 10.91 -11.00 11.88
C TRP A 384 11.68 -11.67 13.02
N SER A 385 11.29 -12.89 13.41
CA SER A 385 11.79 -13.55 14.61
C SER A 385 13.26 -14.01 14.48
N LYS A 386 14.09 -13.67 15.49
CA LYS A 386 15.45 -14.23 15.66
C LYS A 386 15.48 -15.76 15.72
N ALA A 387 14.35 -16.40 16.04
CA ALA A 387 14.27 -17.86 16.09
C ALA A 387 14.42 -18.50 14.70
N ARG A 388 14.17 -17.75 13.62
CA ARG A 388 14.50 -18.18 12.26
C ARG A 388 16.02 -18.25 12.10
N GLY A 389 16.53 -19.38 11.65
CA GLY A 389 17.97 -19.61 11.51
C GLY A 389 18.66 -20.22 12.73
N VAL A 390 17.96 -20.47 13.84
CA VAL A 390 18.52 -21.31 14.92
C VAL A 390 18.59 -22.75 14.44
N ALA A 391 19.78 -23.35 14.46
CA ALA A 391 19.96 -24.76 14.16
C ALA A 391 19.16 -25.61 15.16
N ILE A 392 18.25 -26.43 14.67
CA ILE A 392 17.55 -27.44 15.48
C ILE A 392 18.42 -28.69 15.46
N ASP A 393 18.57 -29.30 16.63
CA ASP A 393 19.37 -30.52 16.80
C ASP A 393 18.95 -31.60 15.78
N HIS A 394 19.93 -32.15 15.06
CA HIS A 394 19.74 -32.98 13.86
C HIS A 394 18.97 -34.29 14.13
N ALA A 395 18.82 -34.67 15.40
CA ALA A 395 18.09 -35.87 15.83
C ALA A 395 16.60 -35.88 15.39
N ALA A 396 16.01 -34.73 15.07
CA ALA A 396 14.59 -34.63 14.69
C ALA A 396 14.31 -34.69 13.17
N ASN A 397 15.33 -34.85 12.31
CA ASN A 397 15.20 -34.92 10.85
C ASN A 397 14.38 -33.76 10.21
N ARG A 398 14.30 -32.61 10.89
CA ARG A 398 13.56 -31.41 10.46
C ARG A 398 14.47 -30.18 10.56
N SER A 399 14.71 -29.52 9.44
CA SER A 399 15.35 -28.20 9.41
C SER A 399 14.38 -27.14 9.93
N GLY A 400 14.86 -26.25 10.80
CA GLY A 400 14.06 -25.11 11.26
C GLY A 400 13.71 -24.13 10.14
N PRO A 401 12.76 -23.20 10.39
CA PRO A 401 12.43 -22.18 9.41
C PRO A 401 13.66 -21.31 9.14
N ARG A 402 14.00 -21.16 7.85
CA ARG A 402 15.14 -20.33 7.44
C ARG A 402 14.83 -18.85 7.59
N VAL A 403 15.88 -18.04 7.56
CA VAL A 403 15.80 -16.57 7.50
C VAL A 403 15.21 -16.15 6.14
N ILE A 404 14.22 -15.26 6.17
CA ILE A 404 13.51 -14.73 4.97
C ILE A 404 13.53 -13.20 4.87
N ARG A 405 14.14 -12.52 5.86
CA ARG A 405 14.42 -11.07 5.90
C ARG A 405 15.83 -10.88 6.46
N THR A 406 16.54 -9.88 5.98
CA THR A 406 17.83 -9.43 6.53
C THR A 406 17.78 -7.92 6.76
N ALA A 407 18.80 -7.34 7.39
CA ALA A 407 18.92 -5.90 7.51
C ALA A 407 18.96 -5.17 6.15
N GLU A 408 19.49 -5.81 5.11
CA GLU A 408 19.51 -5.28 3.73
C GLU A 408 18.19 -5.52 2.97
N ALA A 409 17.44 -6.55 3.35
CA ALA A 409 16.20 -6.95 2.68
C ALA A 409 15.04 -6.99 3.69
N LEU A 410 14.74 -5.83 4.29
CA LEU A 410 13.73 -5.70 5.34
C LEU A 410 12.33 -6.13 4.87
N TRP A 411 11.98 -5.88 3.61
CA TRP A 411 10.69 -6.29 3.00
C TRP A 411 10.68 -7.72 2.45
N GLY A 412 11.78 -8.46 2.65
CA GLY A 412 11.92 -9.86 2.29
C GLY A 412 12.86 -10.11 1.12
N LEU A 413 13.60 -11.23 1.21
CA LEU A 413 14.56 -11.64 0.19
C LEU A 413 13.91 -11.82 -1.20
N ASP A 414 14.70 -11.63 -2.26
CA ASP A 414 14.25 -11.84 -3.64
C ASP A 414 14.05 -13.31 -4.00
N ALA A 415 14.77 -14.22 -3.33
CA ALA A 415 14.69 -15.64 -3.60
C ALA A 415 14.03 -16.37 -2.43
N LEU A 416 12.70 -16.52 -2.53
CA LEU A 416 11.83 -17.14 -1.54
C LEU A 416 11.15 -18.40 -2.13
N GLY A 417 10.82 -19.38 -1.29
CA GLY A 417 9.83 -20.39 -1.66
C GLY A 417 8.45 -19.75 -1.76
N LEU A 418 7.56 -20.28 -2.61
CA LEU A 418 6.20 -19.72 -2.78
C LEU A 418 5.42 -19.59 -1.46
N LYS A 419 5.61 -20.53 -0.53
CA LYS A 419 4.98 -20.47 0.81
C LYS A 419 5.58 -19.35 1.67
N GLU A 420 6.90 -19.17 1.61
CA GLU A 420 7.60 -18.10 2.32
C GLU A 420 7.22 -16.73 1.75
N LEU A 421 7.05 -16.64 0.42
CA LEU A 421 6.59 -15.43 -0.26
C LEU A 421 5.15 -15.08 0.15
N ALA A 422 4.23 -16.06 0.18
CA ALA A 422 2.88 -15.81 0.68
C ALA A 422 2.89 -15.34 2.14
N GLN A 423 3.69 -16.01 2.99
CA GLN A 423 3.84 -15.65 4.39
C GLN A 423 4.40 -14.24 4.59
N ILE A 424 5.41 -13.85 3.81
CA ILE A 424 6.04 -12.52 3.96
C ILE A 424 5.13 -11.41 3.44
N SER A 425 4.35 -11.67 2.37
CA SER A 425 3.36 -10.72 1.87
C SER A 425 2.31 -10.42 2.93
N VAL A 426 1.71 -11.45 3.55
CA VAL A 426 0.76 -11.26 4.66
C VAL A 426 1.43 -10.50 5.81
N GLY A 427 2.63 -10.89 6.22
CA GLY A 427 3.37 -10.19 7.27
C GLY A 427 3.62 -8.71 6.96
N ASN A 428 3.90 -8.36 5.70
CA ASN A 428 4.03 -6.98 5.25
C ASN A 428 2.69 -6.25 5.31
N ASP A 429 1.60 -6.87 4.84
CA ASP A 429 0.27 -6.25 4.83
C ASP A 429 -0.20 -5.87 6.24
N LEU A 430 -0.05 -6.77 7.21
CA LEU A 430 -0.47 -6.53 8.60
C LEU A 430 0.38 -5.45 9.29
N LEU A 431 1.69 -5.42 9.01
CA LEU A 431 2.58 -4.39 9.52
C LEU A 431 2.28 -3.03 8.90
N LEU A 432 2.12 -2.96 7.58
CA LEU A 432 1.80 -1.73 6.85
C LEU A 432 0.45 -1.16 7.30
N PHE A 433 -0.56 -2.01 7.51
CA PHE A 433 -1.85 -1.59 8.10
C PHE A 433 -1.65 -0.87 9.44
N SER A 434 -0.85 -1.47 10.33
CA SER A 434 -0.57 -0.91 11.66
C SER A 434 0.15 0.44 11.57
N ILE A 435 1.13 0.55 10.68
CA ILE A 435 1.87 1.79 10.44
C ILE A 435 0.94 2.88 9.91
N VAL A 436 0.10 2.57 8.92
CA VAL A 436 -0.84 3.55 8.35
C VAL A 436 -1.87 4.02 9.37
N CYS A 437 -2.40 3.12 10.21
CA CYS A 437 -3.28 3.50 11.31
C CYS A 437 -2.61 4.52 12.25
N LEU A 438 -1.34 4.30 12.61
CA LEU A 438 -0.61 5.23 13.48
C LEU A 438 -0.32 6.58 12.83
N TYR A 439 0.06 6.63 11.55
CA TYR A 439 0.21 7.90 10.83
C TYR A 439 -1.11 8.68 10.80
N ARG A 440 -2.21 8.02 10.44
CA ARG A 440 -3.54 8.65 10.42
C ARG A 440 -3.95 9.16 11.79
N LEU A 441 -3.72 8.38 12.85
CA LEU A 441 -4.00 8.81 14.23
C LEU A 441 -3.11 9.98 14.65
N ALA A 442 -1.83 10.00 14.27
CA ALA A 442 -0.93 11.10 14.58
C ALA A 442 -1.42 12.43 13.98
N LEU A 443 -1.91 12.37 12.73
CA LEU A 443 -2.48 13.51 12.02
C LEU A 443 -3.87 13.94 12.53
N ARG A 444 -4.56 13.07 13.29
CA ARG A 444 -5.90 13.33 13.87
C ARG A 444 -5.88 13.53 15.39
N GLY A 445 -4.70 13.49 16.02
CA GLY A 445 -4.54 13.68 17.46
C GLY A 445 -5.02 12.50 18.30
N GLY A 446 -5.15 11.32 17.68
CA GLY A 446 -5.52 10.08 18.35
C GLY A 446 -4.38 9.51 19.18
N VAL A 447 -4.64 8.36 19.82
CA VAL A 447 -3.68 7.64 20.66
C VAL A 447 -3.28 6.32 20.03
N GLY A 448 -2.05 5.86 20.25
CA GLY A 448 -1.54 4.69 19.54
C GLY A 448 -0.52 3.88 20.33
N GLY A 449 -0.52 2.57 20.11
CA GLY A 449 0.49 1.64 20.62
C GLY A 449 0.84 0.58 19.57
N LEU A 450 2.10 0.49 19.18
CA LEU A 450 2.64 -0.60 18.37
C LEU A 450 3.67 -1.36 19.18
N GLU A 451 3.40 -2.65 19.40
CA GLU A 451 4.31 -3.57 20.07
C GLU A 451 5.00 -4.47 19.05
N HIS A 452 6.31 -4.68 19.23
CA HIS A 452 7.03 -5.68 18.46
C HIS A 452 8.30 -6.10 19.20
N PRO A 453 8.85 -7.31 18.96
CA PRO A 453 10.16 -7.69 19.48
C PRO A 453 11.20 -6.59 19.35
N ALA A 454 11.95 -6.35 20.42
CA ALA A 454 13.01 -5.35 20.42
C ALA A 454 14.07 -5.69 19.37
N GLU A 455 14.71 -4.65 18.85
CA GLU A 455 15.79 -4.79 17.88
C GLU A 455 16.84 -5.81 18.34
N PRO A 456 17.23 -6.75 17.46
CA PRO A 456 18.29 -7.68 17.74
C PRO A 456 19.65 -7.01 17.92
N ASP A 457 20.49 -7.58 18.79
CA ASP A 457 21.89 -7.14 18.93
C ASP A 457 22.74 -7.46 17.69
N SER A 458 22.25 -8.33 16.80
CA SER A 458 22.90 -8.65 15.53
C SER A 458 22.56 -7.61 14.47
N GLU A 459 23.59 -6.98 13.90
CA GLU A 459 23.45 -5.94 12.87
C GLU A 459 22.75 -6.46 11.60
N ASP A 460 23.03 -7.71 11.19
CA ASP A 460 22.45 -8.33 9.99
C ASP A 460 20.98 -8.76 10.16
N ALA A 461 20.48 -8.80 11.39
CA ALA A 461 19.13 -9.26 11.67
C ALA A 461 18.09 -8.20 11.29
N ALA A 462 17.02 -8.64 10.61
CA ALA A 462 15.90 -7.78 10.27
C ALA A 462 15.13 -7.35 11.53
N SER A 463 14.66 -6.11 11.54
CA SER A 463 13.75 -5.60 12.55
C SER A 463 12.85 -4.51 11.97
N ILE A 464 11.60 -4.43 12.42
CA ILE A 464 10.69 -3.38 11.96
C ILE A 464 11.22 -1.99 12.32
N TRP A 465 12.01 -1.89 13.40
CA TRP A 465 12.58 -0.64 13.90
C TRP A 465 13.66 -0.05 12.98
N LYS A 466 14.13 -0.83 12.00
CA LYS A 466 15.05 -0.36 10.94
C LYS A 466 14.33 0.20 9.71
N LEU A 467 12.99 0.08 9.63
CA LEU A 467 12.22 0.56 8.49
C LEU A 467 12.19 2.10 8.49
N ARG A 468 12.56 2.73 7.38
CA ARG A 468 12.61 4.19 7.26
C ARG A 468 11.27 4.85 7.51
N ILE A 469 10.18 4.23 7.06
CA ILE A 469 8.83 4.71 7.32
C ILE A 469 8.42 4.63 8.79
N LEU A 470 8.97 3.70 9.56
CA LEU A 470 8.73 3.62 11.00
C LEU A 470 9.62 4.61 11.76
N ILE A 471 10.87 4.77 11.34
CA ILE A 471 11.80 5.78 11.87
C ILE A 471 11.22 7.19 11.67
N LEU A 472 10.67 7.51 10.49
CA LEU A 472 10.00 8.78 10.24
C LEU A 472 8.86 9.02 11.25
N LEU A 473 8.06 7.99 11.55
CA LEU A 473 6.96 8.10 12.52
C LEU A 473 7.48 8.46 13.92
N THR A 474 8.67 8.00 14.33
CA THR A 474 9.23 8.32 15.65
C THR A 474 9.61 9.79 15.82
N HIS A 475 9.68 10.54 14.72
CA HIS A 475 10.00 11.97 14.75
C HIS A 475 8.72 12.83 14.88
N LEU A 476 7.54 12.25 14.69
CA LEU A 476 6.29 13.01 14.83
C LEU A 476 6.02 13.41 16.29
N PRO A 477 5.41 14.59 16.52
CA PRO A 477 5.05 15.03 17.87
C PRO A 477 4.18 14.02 18.62
N GLY A 478 4.49 13.84 19.90
CA GLY A 478 3.75 12.93 20.78
C GLY A 478 4.10 11.44 20.62
N VAL A 479 5.07 11.09 19.77
CA VAL A 479 5.57 9.72 19.64
C VAL A 479 6.76 9.48 20.58
N GLU A 480 6.68 8.43 21.38
CA GLU A 480 7.75 7.96 22.26
C GLU A 480 8.05 6.48 21.96
N VAL A 481 9.33 6.09 21.99
CA VAL A 481 9.74 4.69 21.85
C VAL A 481 10.28 4.18 23.17
N LEU A 482 9.64 3.16 23.71
CA LEU A 482 10.00 2.53 24.98
C LEU A 482 10.53 1.13 24.74
N ARG A 483 11.47 0.68 25.58
CA ARG A 483 11.90 -0.72 25.64
C ARG A 483 11.49 -1.33 26.97
N ILE A 484 10.80 -2.46 26.90
CA ILE A 484 10.37 -3.22 28.07
C ILE A 484 10.82 -4.68 27.98
N LEU A 485 10.78 -5.35 29.12
CA LEU A 485 10.86 -6.80 29.21
C LEU A 485 9.49 -7.29 29.67
N GLN A 486 8.76 -8.04 28.84
CA GLN A 486 7.43 -8.55 29.23
C GLN A 486 7.50 -9.46 30.47
N GLY A 487 8.69 -9.99 30.79
CA GLY A 487 8.96 -10.74 32.02
C GLY A 487 8.59 -9.99 33.30
N HIS A 488 8.75 -8.66 33.35
CA HIS A 488 8.35 -7.83 34.50
C HIS A 488 6.83 -7.80 34.73
N PHE A 489 6.04 -8.23 33.74
CA PHE A 489 4.59 -8.19 33.76
C PHE A 489 3.96 -9.59 33.88
N GLY A 490 4.78 -10.63 34.07
CA GLY A 490 4.35 -12.01 34.24
C GLY A 490 4.57 -12.92 33.03
N ALA A 491 5.30 -12.49 31.99
CA ALA A 491 5.71 -13.39 30.92
C ALA A 491 6.74 -14.44 31.43
N PRO A 492 6.74 -15.68 30.89
CA PRO A 492 7.64 -16.74 31.37
C PRO A 492 9.10 -16.59 30.96
N THR A 493 9.43 -15.56 30.17
CA THR A 493 10.77 -15.20 29.69
C THR A 493 10.93 -13.68 29.73
N PRO A 494 12.15 -13.11 29.59
CA PRO A 494 12.32 -11.66 29.57
C PRO A 494 11.53 -11.01 28.44
N LYS A 495 11.46 -11.67 27.27
CA LYS A 495 10.84 -11.20 26.02
C LYS A 495 11.07 -9.69 25.79
N PRO A 496 12.30 -9.29 25.41
CA PRO A 496 12.61 -7.91 25.09
C PRO A 496 11.71 -7.39 23.97
N THR A 497 11.07 -6.26 24.23
CA THR A 497 10.01 -5.70 23.42
C THR A 497 10.20 -4.20 23.29
N GLN A 498 10.03 -3.66 22.10
CA GLN A 498 9.93 -2.22 21.88
C GLN A 498 8.47 -1.85 21.67
N LEU A 499 8.11 -0.67 22.18
CA LEU A 499 6.79 -0.08 22.09
C LEU A 499 6.96 1.28 21.43
N LEU A 500 6.24 1.52 20.34
CA LEU A 500 6.02 2.88 19.84
C LEU A 500 4.68 3.36 20.36
N CYS A 501 4.68 4.50 21.03
CA CYS A 501 3.55 5.02 21.78
C CYS A 501 3.23 6.42 21.27
N LEU A 502 2.03 6.61 20.74
CA LEU A 502 1.55 7.88 20.20
C LEU A 502 0.58 8.51 21.20
N ASN A 503 0.89 9.71 21.67
CA ASN A 503 0.07 10.52 22.57
C ASN A 503 -0.31 9.80 23.88
N LEU A 504 0.61 9.01 24.44
CA LEU A 504 0.42 8.24 25.70
C LEU A 504 1.46 8.62 26.77
N PRO A 505 1.51 9.89 27.23
CA PRO A 505 2.60 10.40 28.09
C PRO A 505 2.67 9.73 29.47
N SER A 506 1.57 9.16 29.96
CA SER A 506 1.54 8.47 31.27
C SER A 506 2.07 7.04 31.21
N LEU A 507 2.26 6.47 30.02
CA LEU A 507 2.60 5.07 29.84
C LEU A 507 3.90 4.66 30.56
N PRO A 508 5.02 5.41 30.51
CA PRO A 508 6.24 5.02 31.22
C PRO A 508 6.02 4.87 32.73
N ALA A 509 5.24 5.77 33.35
CA ALA A 509 4.92 5.70 34.76
C ALA A 509 3.95 4.55 35.07
N THR A 510 2.92 4.35 34.25
CA THR A 510 1.96 3.25 34.42
C THR A 510 2.63 1.88 34.26
N LEU A 511 3.57 1.72 33.32
CA LEU A 511 4.34 0.48 33.16
C LEU A 511 5.13 0.12 34.43
N LYS A 512 5.76 1.11 35.07
CA LYS A 512 6.46 0.89 36.36
C LYS A 512 5.50 0.45 37.47
N GLN A 513 4.34 1.09 37.56
CA GLN A 513 3.31 0.76 38.57
C GLN A 513 2.69 -0.62 38.37
N CYS A 514 2.64 -1.10 37.13
CA CYS A 514 2.08 -2.40 36.76
C CYS A 514 3.14 -3.51 36.68
N ALA A 515 4.41 -3.24 36.99
CA ALA A 515 5.40 -4.32 37.11
C ALA A 515 5.02 -5.23 38.31
N VAL A 516 5.02 -6.53 38.09
CA VAL A 516 4.71 -7.55 39.12
C VAL A 516 5.97 -8.18 39.72
N CYS A 517 7.14 -7.93 39.13
CA CYS A 517 8.42 -8.32 39.68
C CYS A 517 9.53 -7.36 39.23
N ASP A 518 10.56 -7.23 40.08
CA ASP A 518 11.73 -6.37 39.81
C ASP A 518 12.72 -7.02 38.83
N GLN A 519 12.78 -8.35 38.80
CA GLN A 519 13.68 -9.11 37.93
C GLN A 519 12.89 -10.06 37.02
N PRO A 520 13.15 -10.07 35.71
CA PRO A 520 12.46 -10.93 34.78
C PRO A 520 13.01 -12.37 34.86
N PRO A 521 12.22 -13.39 34.49
CA PRO A 521 12.70 -14.77 34.45
C PRO A 521 13.88 -14.94 33.50
N LYS A 522 14.90 -15.74 33.86
CA LYS A 522 16.10 -15.97 33.02
C LYS A 522 15.93 -17.01 31.89
N ARG A 523 14.73 -17.59 31.73
CA ARG A 523 14.50 -18.71 30.79
C ARG A 523 14.41 -18.22 29.34
N SER A 524 14.91 -19.03 28.40
CA SER A 524 14.72 -18.86 26.96
C SER A 524 13.63 -19.82 26.46
N ALA A 525 12.78 -19.36 25.54
CA ALA A 525 11.71 -20.16 24.93
C ALA A 525 11.99 -20.46 23.44
N ILE A 526 13.22 -20.88 23.14
CA ILE A 526 13.63 -21.27 21.78
C ILE A 526 13.56 -22.81 21.67
N GLY A 527 12.99 -23.32 20.57
CA GLY A 527 12.95 -24.75 20.25
C GLY A 527 11.56 -25.35 20.15
N LEU A 528 11.48 -26.62 19.73
CA LEU A 528 10.26 -27.40 19.62
C LEU A 528 9.99 -28.13 20.95
N GLN A 529 8.75 -28.12 21.42
CA GLN A 529 8.32 -28.92 22.59
C GLN A 529 8.03 -30.37 22.17
N ALA A 530 7.98 -31.28 23.15
CA ALA A 530 7.70 -32.70 22.93
C ALA A 530 6.36 -32.99 22.23
N ASN A 531 5.42 -32.03 22.25
CA ASN A 531 4.12 -32.09 21.58
C ASN A 531 4.15 -31.56 20.12
N GLY A 532 5.32 -31.19 19.60
CA GLY A 532 5.49 -30.67 18.25
C GLY A 532 5.20 -29.16 18.08
N GLN A 533 4.78 -28.47 19.14
CA GLN A 533 4.56 -27.02 19.12
C GLN A 533 5.86 -26.25 19.43
N TRP A 534 6.02 -25.07 18.83
CA TRP A 534 7.13 -24.19 19.17
C TRP A 534 6.97 -23.64 20.60
N ALA A 535 8.06 -23.62 21.36
CA ALA A 535 8.08 -23.07 22.72
C ALA A 535 7.67 -21.59 22.77
N THR A 536 7.81 -20.87 21.64
CA THR A 536 7.38 -19.49 21.44
C THR A 536 5.86 -19.30 21.35
N ALA A 537 5.07 -20.37 21.10
CA ALA A 537 3.61 -20.24 20.99
C ALA A 537 2.96 -19.72 22.28
N LYS A 538 3.54 -20.05 23.45
CA LYS A 538 3.12 -19.54 24.77
C LYS A 538 3.43 -18.05 24.99
N LEU A 539 4.18 -17.43 24.09
CA LEU A 539 4.59 -16.02 24.18
C LEU A 539 3.74 -15.08 23.31
N LYS A 540 2.71 -15.58 22.62
CA LYS A 540 1.87 -14.76 21.73
C LYS A 540 0.98 -13.78 22.50
N GLU A 541 0.48 -14.19 23.66
CA GLU A 541 -0.42 -13.36 24.46
C GLU A 541 0.34 -12.39 25.36
N TYR A 542 -0.16 -11.15 25.44
CA TYR A 542 0.33 -10.20 26.44
C TYR A 542 -0.01 -10.66 27.86
N PRO A 543 0.94 -10.52 28.81
CA PRO A 543 0.67 -10.74 30.22
C PRO A 543 -0.43 -9.80 30.75
N PRO A 544 -1.29 -10.24 31.69
CA PRO A 544 -2.38 -9.41 32.18
C PRO A 544 -1.93 -8.06 32.76
N SER A 545 -0.81 -8.01 33.47
CA SER A 545 -0.34 -6.74 34.04
C SER A 545 0.10 -5.74 32.97
N LEU A 546 0.60 -6.21 31.82
CA LEU A 546 0.93 -5.35 30.69
C LEU A 546 -0.36 -4.84 30.02
N CYS A 547 -1.36 -5.71 29.84
CA CYS A 547 -2.69 -5.30 29.34
C CYS A 547 -3.33 -4.23 30.24
N LEU A 548 -3.20 -4.38 31.57
CA LEU A 548 -3.68 -3.39 32.54
C LEU A 548 -3.00 -2.04 32.35
N ALA A 549 -1.67 -2.03 32.14
CA ALA A 549 -0.92 -0.79 31.92
C ALA A 549 -1.40 -0.06 30.67
N PHE A 550 -1.58 -0.79 29.56
CA PHE A 550 -2.14 -0.23 28.32
C PHE A 550 -3.56 0.29 28.53
N ALA A 551 -4.45 -0.51 29.10
CA ALA A 551 -5.84 -0.12 29.32
C ALA A 551 -5.95 1.14 30.19
N ARG A 552 -5.18 1.24 31.28
CA ARG A 552 -5.13 2.43 32.15
C ARG A 552 -4.67 3.67 31.40
N CYS A 553 -3.62 3.55 30.59
CA CYS A 553 -3.07 4.68 29.87
C CYS A 553 -4.04 5.20 28.79
N PHE A 554 -4.60 4.28 27.98
CA PHE A 554 -5.62 4.63 26.98
C PHE A 554 -6.86 5.24 27.63
N PHE A 555 -7.37 4.62 28.70
CA PHE A 555 -8.52 5.13 29.44
C PHE A 555 -8.25 6.53 29.99
N THR A 556 -7.13 6.74 30.67
CA THR A 556 -6.78 8.04 31.26
C THR A 556 -6.69 9.11 30.19
N GLN A 557 -5.99 8.83 29.08
CA GLN A 557 -5.76 9.79 28.02
C GLN A 557 -7.06 10.17 27.31
N LEU A 558 -7.90 9.19 26.99
CA LEU A 558 -9.16 9.43 26.31
C LEU A 558 -10.19 10.05 27.24
N HIS A 559 -10.30 9.59 28.50
CA HIS A 559 -11.29 10.11 29.43
C HIS A 559 -10.97 11.53 29.92
N SER A 560 -9.69 11.88 30.08
CA SER A 560 -9.27 13.22 30.51
C SER A 560 -9.32 14.28 29.41
N ASP A 561 -9.60 13.90 28.16
CA ASP A 561 -9.74 14.86 27.07
C ASP A 561 -11.04 15.66 27.20
N THR A 562 -10.90 16.94 27.55
CA THR A 562 -11.98 17.91 27.76
C THR A 562 -12.46 18.61 26.48
N THR A 563 -11.96 18.20 25.31
CA THR A 563 -12.41 18.74 24.02
C THR A 563 -13.93 18.56 23.87
N PRO A 564 -14.71 19.63 23.59
CA PRO A 564 -16.15 19.54 23.40
C PRO A 564 -16.53 18.54 22.32
N PHE A 565 -17.64 17.84 22.51
CA PHE A 565 -18.12 16.88 21.51
C PHE A 565 -18.57 17.61 20.25
N SER A 566 -18.20 17.03 19.11
CA SER A 566 -18.74 17.48 17.83
C SER A 566 -19.89 16.55 17.41
N GLU A 567 -21.08 17.10 17.24
CA GLU A 567 -22.22 16.36 16.69
C GLU A 567 -21.97 15.89 15.25
N SER A 568 -21.05 16.54 14.51
CA SER A 568 -20.66 16.11 13.17
C SER A 568 -19.85 14.80 13.13
N VAL A 569 -19.39 14.30 14.28
CA VAL A 569 -18.51 13.12 14.42
C VAL A 569 -19.29 11.91 14.96
N GLN A 570 -20.59 11.81 14.65
CA GLN A 570 -21.40 10.67 15.06
C GLN A 570 -21.02 9.40 14.28
N ALA A 571 -20.82 8.31 15.03
CA ALA A 571 -20.34 7.03 14.51
C ALA A 571 -21.42 5.94 14.52
N ASP A 572 -22.70 6.23 14.73
CA ASP A 572 -23.71 5.21 15.09
C ASP A 572 -23.79 4.03 14.11
N ALA A 573 -23.83 4.31 12.80
CA ALA A 573 -23.84 3.27 11.78
C ALA A 573 -22.53 2.46 11.75
N PHE A 574 -21.40 3.13 11.91
CA PHE A 574 -20.09 2.49 11.96
C PHE A 574 -19.94 1.63 13.23
N LEU A 575 -20.34 2.16 14.38
CA LEU A 575 -20.36 1.46 15.67
C LEU A 575 -21.27 0.23 15.61
N ALA A 576 -22.45 0.34 14.98
CA ALA A 576 -23.33 -0.80 14.75
C ALA A 576 -22.63 -1.92 13.95
N SER A 577 -21.84 -1.56 12.94
CA SER A 577 -21.03 -2.54 12.20
C SER A 577 -19.92 -3.15 13.07
N CYS A 578 -19.33 -2.38 13.98
CA CYS A 578 -18.30 -2.84 14.90
C CYS A 578 -18.81 -3.73 16.04
N GLN A 579 -20.12 -3.78 16.31
CA GLN A 579 -20.68 -4.56 17.43
C GLN A 579 -20.24 -6.03 17.42
N LYS A 580 -20.08 -6.63 16.24
CA LYS A 580 -19.61 -8.01 16.08
C LYS A 580 -18.20 -8.23 16.62
N LEU A 581 -17.39 -7.17 16.65
CA LEU A 581 -16.00 -7.18 17.10
C LEU A 581 -15.85 -6.68 18.55
N ILE A 582 -16.95 -6.30 19.21
CA ILE A 582 -16.98 -6.05 20.66
C ILE A 582 -17.23 -7.39 21.35
N VAL A 583 -16.14 -8.14 21.56
CA VAL A 583 -16.23 -9.54 21.99
C VAL A 583 -16.45 -9.61 23.49
N GLN A 584 -17.61 -10.12 23.92
CA GLN A 584 -17.94 -10.28 25.35
C GLN A 584 -17.65 -11.69 25.89
N GLN A 585 -17.58 -12.69 25.01
CA GLN A 585 -17.40 -14.08 25.41
C GLN A 585 -15.93 -14.46 25.49
N PHE A 586 -15.51 -15.06 26.61
CA PHE A 586 -14.17 -15.63 26.76
C PHE A 586 -14.04 -16.93 25.97
N SER A 587 -12.84 -17.20 25.45
CA SER A 587 -12.53 -18.42 24.71
C SER A 587 -11.21 -19.02 25.19
N ASP A 588 -11.12 -20.35 25.22
CA ASP A 588 -9.87 -21.08 25.48
C ASP A 588 -9.12 -21.44 24.18
N PHE A 589 -9.70 -21.16 23.02
CA PHE A 589 -9.11 -21.48 21.73
C PHE A 589 -8.03 -20.46 21.34
N LEU A 590 -6.78 -20.92 21.26
CA LEU A 590 -5.69 -20.16 20.67
C LEU A 590 -5.73 -20.33 19.14
N GLY A 591 -5.88 -19.21 18.42
CA GLY A 591 -5.82 -19.20 16.95
C GLY A 591 -4.55 -19.82 16.39
N LYS A 592 -4.62 -20.28 15.14
CA LYS A 592 -3.45 -20.81 14.41
C LYS A 592 -2.45 -19.70 14.10
N ASP A 593 -1.18 -20.07 13.88
CA ASP A 593 -0.23 -19.16 13.27
C ASP A 593 -0.73 -18.73 11.88
N PHE A 594 -0.50 -17.48 11.50
CA PHE A 594 -0.87 -16.95 10.18
C PHE A 594 -0.22 -17.74 9.03
N ALA A 595 0.85 -18.49 9.32
CA ALA A 595 1.48 -19.43 8.40
C ALA A 595 1.22 -20.91 8.77
N GLY A 596 -0.05 -21.32 8.81
CA GLY A 596 -0.46 -22.72 8.62
C GLY A 596 -0.33 -23.67 9.80
#